data_AF-A0A1C6UI58-F1
#
_entry.id   AF-A0A1C6UI58-F1
#
_cell.length_a   1.000
_cell.length_b   1.000
_cell.length_c   1.000
_cell.angle_alpha   90.00
_cell.angle_beta   90.00
_cell.angle_gamma   90.00
#
_symmetry.space_group_name_H-M   'P 1'
#
loop_
_entity.id
_entity.type
_entity.pdbx_description
1 polymer ?
#
loop_
_entity_poly.entity_id
_entity_poly.type
_entity_poly.pdbx_seq_one_letter_code
_entity_poly.pdbx_strand_id
1 'polypeptide(L)'
;MDPARHAAWDAYLAVRVGLLPDLELLPVQDRRVAAKLAGLAVRLRQQAPLWPAYGDRLVVVASRARELQRAGDRTSLTALLRVMLLWLFRISRGAARLPGSQH
;
A
#
# COMPACT_ATOMS: atom_id res chain seq x y z
N MET A 1 5.32 6.76 18.79
CA MET A 1 5.13 7.12 17.36
C MET A 1 3.63 7.27 17.14
N ASP A 2 3.18 8.32 16.44
CA ASP A 2 1.75 8.52 16.13
C ASP A 2 1.18 7.25 15.43
N PRO A 3 0.04 6.69 15.90
CA PRO A 3 -0.58 5.50 15.31
C PRO A 3 -0.75 5.57 13.79
N ALA A 4 -1.13 6.73 13.25
CA ALA A 4 -1.30 6.90 11.81
C ALA A 4 0.04 6.77 11.06
N ARG A 5 1.12 7.31 11.62
CA ARG A 5 2.47 7.23 11.05
C ARG A 5 3.05 5.82 11.14
N HIS A 6 2.82 5.14 12.26
CA HIS A 6 3.26 3.76 12.47
C HIS A 6 2.56 2.82 11.50
N ALA A 7 1.23 2.91 11.39
CA ALA A 7 0.46 2.13 10.43
C ALA A 7 0.94 2.34 8.97
N ALA A 8 1.28 3.57 8.60
CA ALA A 8 1.78 3.87 7.26
C ALA A 8 3.18 3.28 7.03
N TRP A 9 4.04 3.28 8.05
CA TRP A 9 5.35 2.65 8.00
C TRP A 9 5.25 1.13 7.85
N ASP A 10 4.36 0.48 8.59
CA ASP A 10 4.15 -0.96 8.48
C ASP A 10 3.61 -1.37 7.10
N ALA A 11 2.66 -0.61 6.57
CA ALA A 11 2.17 -0.81 5.21
C ALA A 11 3.28 -0.56 4.17
N TYR A 12 4.11 0.47 4.36
CA TYR A 12 5.28 0.73 3.52
C TYR A 12 6.23 -0.46 3.51
N LEU A 13 6.58 -1.02 4.66
CA LEU A 13 7.45 -2.19 4.77
C LEU A 13 6.81 -3.42 4.11
N ALA A 14 5.52 -3.68 4.36
CA ALA A 14 4.81 -4.80 3.73
C ALA A 14 4.90 -4.75 2.20
N VAL A 15 4.89 -3.55 1.60
CA VAL A 15 5.07 -3.40 0.15
C VAL A 15 6.55 -3.48 -0.25
N ARG A 16 7.43 -2.70 0.41
CA ARG A 16 8.84 -2.51 0.00
C ARG A 16 9.70 -3.75 0.19
N VAL A 17 9.53 -4.44 1.32
CA VAL A 17 10.33 -5.62 1.70
C VAL A 17 9.55 -6.92 1.52
N GLY A 18 8.22 -6.85 1.34
CA GLY A 18 7.37 -8.02 1.19
C GLY A 18 6.87 -8.28 -0.24
N LEU A 19 6.13 -7.34 -0.83
CA LEU A 19 5.47 -7.54 -2.13
C LEU A 19 6.38 -7.30 -3.33
N LEU A 20 7.17 -6.22 -3.34
CA LEU A 20 8.04 -5.92 -4.47
C LEU A 20 9.10 -7.00 -4.70
N PRO A 21 9.82 -7.50 -3.68
CA PRO A 21 10.78 -8.59 -3.88
C PRO A 21 10.10 -9.88 -4.37
N ASP A 22 8.91 -10.20 -3.87
CA ASP A 22 8.15 -11.34 -4.35
C ASP A 22 7.80 -11.24 -5.84
N LEU A 23 7.50 -10.04 -6.35
CA LEU A 23 7.20 -9.83 -7.78
C LEU A 23 8.43 -10.01 -8.69
N GLU A 24 9.64 -9.87 -8.15
CA GLU A 24 10.90 -10.14 -8.84
C GLU A 24 11.18 -11.64 -8.93
N LEU A 25 10.79 -12.40 -7.90
CA LEU A 25 11.09 -13.83 -7.76
C LEU A 25 9.96 -14.75 -8.25
N LEU A 26 8.72 -14.30 -8.18
CA LEU A 26 7.53 -15.10 -8.43
C LEU A 26 6.76 -14.61 -9.67
N PRO A 27 6.04 -15.50 -10.36
CA PRO A 27 5.03 -15.08 -11.33
C PRO A 27 4.02 -14.12 -10.68
N VAL A 28 3.58 -13.11 -11.41
CA VAL A 28 2.58 -12.15 -10.90
C VAL A 28 1.31 -12.85 -10.41
N GLN A 29 0.88 -13.88 -11.13
CA GLN A 29 -0.32 -14.65 -10.81
C GLN A 29 -0.13 -15.64 -9.63
N ASP A 30 1.05 -15.67 -9.01
CA ASP A 30 1.34 -16.56 -7.90
C ASP A 30 0.41 -16.33 -6.70
N ARG A 31 0.00 -17.42 -6.05
CA ARG A 31 -0.94 -17.41 -4.92
C ARG A 31 -0.40 -16.63 -3.71
N ARG A 32 0.91 -16.61 -3.49
CA ARG A 32 1.56 -15.87 -2.40
C ARG A 32 1.48 -14.37 -2.64
N VAL A 33 1.73 -13.92 -3.87
CA VAL A 33 1.55 -12.52 -4.29
C VAL A 33 0.08 -12.11 -4.10
N ALA A 34 -0.86 -12.95 -4.56
CA ALA A 34 -2.29 -12.72 -4.40
C ALA A 34 -2.70 -12.59 -2.92
N ALA A 35 -2.22 -13.49 -2.05
CA ALA A 35 -2.50 -13.46 -0.62
C ALA A 35 -1.93 -12.22 0.07
N LYS A 36 -0.69 -11.82 -0.26
CA LYS A 36 -0.06 -10.59 0.25
C LYS A 36 -0.85 -9.34 -0.17
N LEU A 37 -1.28 -9.25 -1.42
CA LEU A 37 -2.11 -8.13 -1.89
C LEU A 37 -3.49 -8.10 -1.21
N ALA A 38 -4.12 -9.26 -1.01
CA ALA A 38 -5.40 -9.34 -0.29
C ALA A 38 -5.26 -8.87 1.16
N GLY A 39 -4.22 -9.34 1.86
CA GLY A 39 -3.93 -8.91 3.23
C GLY A 39 -3.56 -7.43 3.34
N LEU A 40 -2.85 -6.88 2.35
CA LEU A 40 -2.57 -5.45 2.26
C LEU A 40 -3.86 -4.64 2.06
N ALA A 41 -4.74 -5.05 1.14
CA ALA A 41 -6.00 -4.36 0.87
C ALA A 41 -6.91 -4.31 2.10
N VAL A 42 -6.98 -5.39 2.87
CA VAL A 42 -7.73 -5.43 4.15
C VAL A 42 -7.14 -4.44 5.15
N ARG A 43 -5.82 -4.48 5.36
CA ARG A 43 -5.14 -3.55 6.29
C ARG A 43 -5.33 -2.10 5.90
N LEU A 44 -5.14 -1.76 4.62
CA LEU A 44 -5.33 -0.39 4.13
C LEU A 44 -6.77 0.07 4.30
N ARG A 45 -7.77 -0.79 4.11
CA ARG A 45 -9.18 -0.44 4.36
C ARG A 45 -9.45 -0.15 5.83
N GLN A 46 -8.89 -0.96 6.74
CA GLN A 46 -9.04 -0.75 8.18
C GLN A 46 -8.34 0.52 8.65
N GLN A 47 -7.19 0.84 8.06
CA GLN A 47 -6.35 1.98 8.45
C GLN A 47 -6.67 3.28 7.69
N ALA A 48 -7.44 3.23 6.59
CA ALA A 48 -7.78 4.38 5.76
C ALA A 48 -8.31 5.60 6.55
N PRO A 49 -9.16 5.44 7.58
CA PRO A 49 -9.63 6.58 8.39
C PRO A 49 -8.50 7.35 9.11
N LEU A 50 -7.34 6.72 9.34
CA LEU A 50 -6.17 7.37 9.94
C LEU A 50 -5.49 8.36 8.99
N TRP A 51 -5.79 8.32 7.68
CA TRP A 51 -5.14 9.13 6.66
C TRP A 51 -6.16 9.87 5.79
N PRO A 52 -6.87 10.90 6.30
CA PRO A 52 -8.02 11.50 5.60
C PRO A 52 -7.74 11.97 4.15
N ALA A 53 -6.52 12.42 3.86
CA ALA A 53 -6.13 12.88 2.52
C ALA A 53 -5.72 11.75 1.54
N TYR A 54 -5.43 10.55 2.04
CA TYR A 54 -4.83 9.46 1.25
C TYR A 54 -5.52 8.09 1.40
N GLY A 55 -6.31 7.88 2.45
CA GLY A 55 -6.89 6.59 2.81
C GLY A 55 -7.68 5.95 1.67
N ASP A 56 -8.66 6.67 1.14
CA ASP A 56 -9.48 6.17 0.03
C ASP A 56 -8.65 5.88 -1.23
N ARG A 57 -7.67 6.74 -1.52
CA ARG A 57 -6.75 6.54 -2.65
C ARG A 57 -5.93 5.26 -2.49
N LEU A 58 -5.43 5.00 -1.28
CA LEU A 58 -4.68 3.77 -0.99
C LEU A 58 -5.56 2.52 -1.13
N VAL A 59 -6.82 2.58 -0.72
CA VAL A 59 -7.79 1.48 -0.88
C VAL A 59 -8.10 1.21 -2.37
N VAL A 60 -8.29 2.26 -3.16
CA VAL A 60 -8.50 2.15 -4.62
C VAL A 60 -7.27 1.53 -5.29
N VAL A 61 -6.07 2.03 -4.98
CA VAL A 61 -4.81 1.50 -5.53
C VAL A 61 -4.61 0.04 -5.13
N ALA A 62 -4.93 -0.36 -3.90
CA ALA A 62 -4.85 -1.75 -3.48
C ALA A 62 -5.83 -2.66 -4.25
N SER A 63 -7.03 -2.17 -4.55
CA SER A 63 -8.02 -2.88 -5.36
C SER A 63 -7.54 -3.03 -6.81
N ARG A 64 -7.02 -1.95 -7.40
CA ARG A 64 -6.46 -1.98 -8.75
C ARG A 64 -5.23 -2.87 -8.87
N ALA A 65 -4.38 -2.92 -7.83
CA ALA A 65 -3.25 -3.83 -7.78
C ALA A 65 -3.70 -5.30 -7.88
N ARG A 66 -4.83 -5.67 -7.27
CA ARG A 66 -5.39 -7.04 -7.39
C ARG A 66 -5.90 -7.34 -8.79
N GLU A 67 -6.50 -6.36 -9.47
CA GLU A 67 -6.94 -6.52 -10.86
C GLU A 67 -5.75 -6.74 -11.79
N LEU A 68 -4.70 -5.92 -11.66
CA LEU A 68 -3.46 -6.08 -12.43
C LEU A 68 -2.76 -7.41 -12.14
N GLN A 69 -2.79 -7.84 -10.87
CA GLN A 69 -2.28 -9.14 -10.46
C GLN A 69 -3.01 -10.30 -11.15
N ARG A 70 -4.35 -10.26 -11.18
CA ARG A 70 -5.17 -11.26 -11.89
C ARG A 70 -4.94 -11.24 -13.41
N ALA A 71 -4.74 -10.06 -13.98
CA ALA A 71 -4.41 -9.90 -15.40
C ALA A 71 -2.98 -10.33 -15.75
N GLY A 72 -2.11 -10.56 -14.75
CA GLY A 72 -0.70 -10.88 -14.97
C GLY A 72 0.17 -9.71 -15.43
N ASP A 73 -0.32 -8.46 -15.32
CA ASP A 73 0.42 -7.28 -15.74
C ASP A 73 1.46 -6.86 -14.68
N ARG A 74 2.68 -7.39 -14.83
CA ARG A 74 3.80 -7.10 -13.92
C ARG A 74 4.18 -5.63 -13.92
N THR A 75 4.28 -5.04 -15.10
CA THR A 75 4.83 -3.68 -15.28
C THR A 75 3.93 -2.66 -14.61
N SER A 76 2.64 -2.70 -14.92
CA SER A 76 1.66 -1.78 -14.32
C SER A 76 1.50 -2.03 -12.83
N LEU A 77 1.50 -3.29 -12.38
CA LEU A 77 1.43 -3.63 -10.95
C LEU A 77 2.62 -3.06 -10.19
N THR A 78 3.83 -3.26 -10.70
CA THR A 78 5.07 -2.77 -10.07
C THR A 78 5.09 -1.25 -10.01
N ALA A 79 4.71 -0.58 -11.10
CA ALA A 79 4.60 0.88 -11.13
C ALA A 79 3.59 1.39 -10.09
N LEU A 80 2.42 0.77 -10.02
CA LEU A 80 1.36 1.14 -9.07
C LEU A 80 1.79 0.95 -7.61
N LEU A 81 2.48 -0.15 -7.29
CA LEU A 81 3.02 -0.40 -5.96
C LEU A 81 4.12 0.61 -5.58
N ARG A 82 4.95 1.06 -6.53
CA ARG A 82 5.94 2.12 -6.30
C ARG A 82 5.28 3.46 -5.99
N VAL A 83 4.20 3.82 -6.68
CA VAL A 83 3.41 5.03 -6.35
C VAL A 83 2.81 4.92 -4.95
N MET A 84 2.24 3.76 -4.60
CA MET A 84 1.72 3.49 -3.25
C MET A 84 2.80 3.67 -2.18
N LEU A 85 4.02 3.16 -2.42
CA LEU A 85 5.15 3.32 -1.50
C LEU A 85 5.50 4.79 -1.25
N LEU A 86 5.52 5.62 -2.28
CA LEU A 86 5.81 7.05 -2.14
C LEU A 86 4.79 7.74 -1.22
N TRP A 87 3.51 7.40 -1.36
CA TRP A 87 2.46 7.95 -0.50
C TRP A 87 2.60 7.45 0.94
N LEU A 88 2.77 6.14 1.15
CA LEU A 88 2.94 5.56 2.48
C LEU A 88 4.17 6.10 3.20
N PHE A 89 5.29 6.28 2.48
CA PHE A 89 6.50 6.89 3.03
C PHE A 89 6.28 8.36 3.40
N ARG A 90 5.56 9.12 2.57
CA ARG A 90 5.23 10.53 2.88
C ARG A 90 4.37 10.65 4.14
N ILE A 91 3.39 9.75 4.29
CA ILE A 91 2.52 9.70 5.46
C ILE A 91 3.31 9.32 6.72
N SER A 92 4.16 8.28 6.66
CA SER A 92 4.95 7.82 7.82
C SER A 92 5.94 8.88 8.34
N ARG A 93 6.46 9.71 7.43
CA ARG A 93 7.32 10.86 7.76
C ARG A 93 6.57 12.05 8.37
N GLY A 94 5.23 12.05 8.37
CA GLY A 94 4.42 13.19 8.81
C GLY A 94 4.43 14.37 7.83
N ALA A 95 4.84 14.14 6.57
CA ALA A 95 4.92 15.17 5.52
C ALA A 95 3.60 15.35 4.74
N ALA A 96 2.60 14.52 5.02
CA ALA A 96 1.22 14.82 4.72
C ALA A 96 0.69 15.63 5.90
N ARG A 97 0.29 16.89 5.69
CA ARG A 97 -0.52 17.61 6.69
C ARG A 97 -1.72 16.72 6.99
N LEU A 98 -1.74 16.09 8.16
CA LEU A 98 -2.92 15.43 8.69
C LEU A 98 -3.93 16.58 8.91
N PRO A 99 -5.06 16.64 8.19
CA PRO A 99 -6.09 17.60 8.57
C PRO A 99 -6.62 17.15 9.93
N GLY A 100 -6.24 17.87 10.99
CA GLY A 100 -6.69 17.56 12.36
C GLY A 100 -5.71 17.90 13.50
N SER A 101 -4.43 18.18 13.24
CA SER A 101 -3.48 18.57 14.30
C SER A 101 -3.34 20.09 14.41
N GLN A 102 -4.44 20.75 14.76
CA GLN A 102 -4.43 22.06 15.41
C GLN A 102 -5.32 21.94 16.63
N HIS A 103 -4.74 21.60 17.77
CA HIS A 103 -5.17 22.01 19.11
C HIS A 103 -4.03 21.71 20.09
#